data_AF-A0A1R3G5R8-F1
#
_entry.id   AF-A0A1R3G5R8-F1
#
_cell.length_a   1.000
_cell.length_b   1.000
_cell.length_c   1.000
_cell.angle_alpha   90.00
_cell.angle_beta   90.00
_cell.angle_gamma   90.00
#
_symmetry.space_group_name_H-M   'P 1'
#
loop_
_entity.id
_entity.type
_entity.pdbx_description
1 polymer ?
#
loop_
_entity_poly.entity_id
_entity_poly.type
_entity_poly.pdbx_seq_one_letter_code
_entity_poly.pdbx_strand_id
1 'polypeptide(L)'
;KIKGSFDFISLNYYAPAYVEDYPSSLEMEDRDVMADMALKLAYKNNASTSQVLGPLGLTRLLEYFKEVYGNPPIYIYENGEQTLHNSSLEDWSRVKYFSGNIGGVLDAI
;
A
#
# COMPACT_ATOMS: atom_id res chain seq x y z
N LYS A 1 13.56 -10.79 23.55
CA LYS A 1 14.31 -9.73 22.84
C LYS A 1 13.63 -9.52 21.48
N ILE A 2 13.03 -8.35 21.23
CA ILE A 2 12.59 -7.84 19.92
C ILE A 2 12.63 -6.31 20.04
N LYS A 3 13.74 -5.71 19.65
CA LYS A 3 13.88 -4.29 19.31
C LYS A 3 15.13 -4.27 18.45
N GLY A 4 15.01 -3.74 17.23
CA GLY A 4 16.09 -3.82 16.25
C GLY A 4 16.44 -5.26 15.87
N SER A 5 15.44 -6.13 15.71
CA SER A 5 15.64 -7.52 15.27
C SER A 5 15.58 -7.65 13.74
N PHE A 6 16.05 -6.63 13.02
CA PHE A 6 16.12 -6.59 11.56
C PHE A 6 17.25 -5.65 11.15
N ASP A 7 17.88 -5.95 10.01
CA ASP A 7 18.89 -5.08 9.40
C ASP A 7 18.27 -4.15 8.33
N PHE A 8 17.18 -4.59 7.71
CA PHE A 8 16.40 -3.86 6.72
C PHE A 8 14.94 -4.36 6.70
N ILE A 9 14.06 -3.64 5.99
CA ILE A 9 12.67 -4.02 5.76
C ILE A 9 12.44 -4.27 4.27
N SER A 10 11.85 -5.41 3.92
CA SER A 10 11.33 -5.66 2.57
C SER A 10 9.85 -5.27 2.51
N LEU A 11 9.48 -4.42 1.56
CA LEU A 11 8.12 -3.92 1.40
C LEU A 11 7.47 -4.50 0.15
N ASN A 12 6.30 -5.13 0.32
CA ASN A 12 5.41 -5.46 -0.79
C ASN A 12 4.32 -4.39 -0.85
N TYR A 13 4.31 -3.57 -1.89
CA TYR A 13 3.37 -2.46 -2.05
C TYR A 13 2.63 -2.56 -3.37
N TYR A 14 1.30 -2.44 -3.30
CA TYR A 14 0.43 -2.55 -4.47
C TYR A 14 -0.48 -1.33 -4.65
N ALA A 15 -1.24 -0.97 -3.62
CA ALA A 15 -2.14 0.17 -3.65
C ALA A 15 -2.48 0.62 -2.23
N PRO A 16 -2.86 1.91 -2.03
CA PRO A 16 -3.43 2.35 -0.78
C PRO A 16 -4.91 1.92 -0.69
N ALA A 17 -5.42 1.80 0.53
CA ALA A 17 -6.85 1.65 0.81
C ALA A 17 -7.41 2.94 1.41
N TYR A 18 -8.68 3.23 1.13
CA TYR A 18 -9.42 4.18 1.94
C TYR A 18 -9.93 3.49 3.20
N VAL A 19 -9.97 4.24 4.30
CA VAL A 19 -10.46 3.75 5.59
C VAL A 19 -11.58 4.65 6.09
N GLU A 20 -12.61 4.04 6.64
CA GLU A 20 -13.70 4.72 7.33
C GLU A 20 -13.79 4.18 8.76
N ASP A 21 -14.05 5.07 9.73
CA ASP A 21 -14.24 4.70 11.12
C ASP A 21 -15.47 3.78 11.29
N TYR A 22 -15.32 2.70 12.06
CA TYR A 22 -16.37 1.71 12.27
C TYR A 22 -16.37 1.14 13.71
N PRO A 23 -16.64 1.98 14.73
CA PRO A 23 -16.54 1.59 16.13
C PRO A 23 -17.55 0.53 16.55
N SER A 24 -18.70 0.42 15.87
CA SER A 24 -19.71 -0.58 16.20
C SER A 24 -19.28 -2.03 15.93
N SER A 25 -18.19 -2.25 15.19
CA SER A 25 -17.56 -3.58 15.10
C SER A 25 -17.00 -4.08 16.43
N LEU A 26 -16.67 -3.16 17.35
CA LEU A 26 -16.16 -3.52 18.68
C LEU A 26 -17.27 -4.07 19.60
N GLU A 27 -18.53 -3.81 19.28
CA GLU A 27 -19.71 -4.27 20.00
C GLU A 27 -20.21 -5.65 19.53
N MET A 28 -19.57 -6.25 18.53
CA MET A 28 -19.91 -7.59 18.03
C MET A 28 -19.52 -8.66 19.05
N GLU A 29 -20.42 -9.62 19.32
CA GLU A 29 -20.11 -10.76 20.20
C GLU A 29 -19.04 -11.68 19.59
N ASP A 30 -19.19 -12.01 18.30
CA ASP A 30 -18.20 -12.77 17.53
C ASP A 30 -17.31 -11.80 16.75
N ARG A 31 -16.03 -11.70 17.14
CA ARG A 31 -15.07 -10.74 16.59
C ARG A 31 -13.78 -11.43 16.15
N ASP A 32 -13.33 -11.10 14.94
CA ASP A 32 -12.02 -11.47 14.43
C ASP A 32 -11.05 -10.28 14.50
N VAL A 33 -9.79 -10.54 14.12
CA VAL A 33 -8.73 -9.51 14.10
C VAL A 33 -9.06 -8.33 13.18
N MET A 34 -9.95 -8.50 12.19
CA MET A 34 -10.32 -7.42 11.28
C MET A 34 -11.34 -6.50 11.94
N ALA A 35 -12.32 -7.07 12.64
CA ALA A 35 -13.29 -6.31 13.41
C ALA A 35 -12.66 -5.63 14.65
N ASP A 36 -11.57 -6.16 15.20
CA ASP A 36 -10.75 -5.47 16.23
C ASP A 36 -10.17 -4.12 15.75
N MET A 37 -9.95 -3.95 14.45
CA MET A 37 -9.37 -2.72 13.90
C MET A 37 -10.32 -1.52 13.92
N ALA A 38 -11.62 -1.74 14.20
CA ALA A 38 -12.65 -0.70 14.25
C ALA A 38 -12.75 0.17 12.99
N LEU A 39 -12.49 -0.40 11.81
CA LEU A 39 -12.49 0.33 10.55
C LEU A 39 -13.11 -0.48 9.41
N LYS A 40 -13.60 0.22 8.39
CA LYS A 40 -13.98 -0.35 7.09
C LYS A 40 -12.90 -0.03 6.06
N LEU A 41 -12.39 -1.05 5.40
CA LEU A 41 -11.47 -0.91 4.26
C LEU A 41 -12.28 -0.78 2.96
N ALA A 42 -12.02 0.28 2.22
CA ALA A 42 -12.55 0.49 0.88
C ALA A 42 -11.41 0.50 -0.14
N TYR A 43 -11.29 -0.60 -0.88
CA TYR A 43 -10.45 -0.67 -2.08
C TYR A 43 -11.26 -0.13 -3.25
N LYS A 44 -10.80 0.94 -3.91
CA LYS A 44 -11.45 1.39 -5.14
C LYS A 44 -11.18 0.37 -6.25
N ASN A 45 -12.20 -0.42 -6.59
CA ASN A 45 -12.15 -1.45 -7.64
C ASN A 45 -12.06 -0.91 -9.08
N ASN A 46 -11.80 0.39 -9.26
CA ASN A 46 -11.80 1.01 -10.58
C ASN A 46 -10.35 1.22 -11.00
N ALA A 47 -9.88 0.44 -11.97
CA ALA A 47 -8.53 0.48 -12.54
C ALA A 47 -8.04 1.90 -12.88
N SER A 48 -8.95 2.83 -13.22
CA SER A 48 -8.62 4.23 -13.51
C SER A 48 -8.29 5.08 -12.28
N THR A 49 -8.72 4.69 -11.08
CA THR A 49 -8.50 5.45 -9.83
C THR A 49 -7.34 4.90 -9.00
N SER A 50 -7.03 3.60 -9.12
CA SER A 50 -5.79 2.99 -8.63
C SER A 50 -4.57 3.71 -9.20
N GLN A 51 -4.68 4.15 -10.46
CA GLN A 51 -3.66 4.90 -11.21
C GLN A 51 -3.36 6.30 -10.67
N VAL A 52 -4.30 6.94 -9.94
CA VAL A 52 -4.13 8.33 -9.47
C VAL A 52 -3.54 8.39 -8.06
N LEU A 53 -3.68 7.32 -7.25
CA LEU A 53 -3.27 7.31 -5.84
C LEU A 53 -2.10 6.37 -5.54
N GLY A 54 -1.78 5.42 -6.42
CA GLY A 54 -0.65 4.50 -6.23
C GLY A 54 0.66 5.22 -5.93
N PRO A 55 1.09 6.21 -6.73
CA PRO A 55 2.35 6.93 -6.51
C PRO A 55 2.40 7.65 -5.16
N LEU A 56 1.35 8.44 -4.87
CA LEU A 56 1.27 9.22 -3.63
C LEU A 56 1.22 8.33 -2.38
N GLY A 57 0.60 7.15 -2.49
CA GLY A 57 0.51 6.21 -1.38
C GLY A 57 1.87 5.61 -1.00
N LEU A 58 2.70 5.23 -1.99
CA LEU A 58 4.03 4.68 -1.73
C LEU A 58 4.98 5.74 -1.15
N THR A 59 5.00 6.95 -1.71
CA THR A 59 5.80 8.07 -1.18
C THR A 59 5.49 8.32 0.29
N ARG A 60 4.21 8.48 0.63
CA ARG A 60 3.78 8.74 2.02
C ARG A 60 4.13 7.60 2.97
N LEU A 61 4.07 6.36 2.49
CA LEU A 61 4.44 5.20 3.31
C LEU A 61 5.95 5.22 3.63
N LEU A 62 6.80 5.53 2.64
CA LEU A 62 8.24 5.63 2.84
C LEU A 62 8.60 6.81 3.74
N GLU A 63 7.96 7.97 3.57
CA GLU A 63 8.08 9.13 4.46
C GLU A 63 7.69 8.75 5.90
N TYR A 64 6.59 8.00 6.08
CA TYR A 64 6.16 7.54 7.39
C TYR A 64 7.19 6.62 8.06
N PHE A 65 7.82 5.70 7.31
CA PHE A 65 8.93 4.90 7.85
C PHE A 65 10.14 5.75 8.25
N LYS A 66 10.44 6.80 7.48
CA LYS A 66 11.51 7.75 7.77
C LYS A 66 11.25 8.52 9.06
N GLU A 67 10.03 9.05 9.22
CA GLU A 67 9.65 9.90 10.34
C GLU A 67 9.37 9.12 11.63
N VAL A 68 8.70 7.97 11.55
CA VAL A 68 8.17 7.26 12.73
C VAL A 68 9.04 6.07 13.15
N TYR A 69 9.70 5.40 12.20
CA TYR A 69 10.46 4.18 12.46
C TYR A 69 11.98 4.36 12.38
N GLY A 70 12.46 5.61 12.35
CA GLY A 70 13.90 5.92 12.39
C GLY A 70 14.62 5.66 11.08
N ASN A 71 13.91 5.71 9.95
CA ASN A 71 14.45 5.58 8.60
C ASN A 71 15.31 4.32 8.38
N PRO A 72 14.77 3.12 8.61
CA PRO A 72 15.51 1.89 8.34
C PRO A 72 15.78 1.72 6.84
N PRO A 73 16.81 0.97 6.43
CA PRO A 73 16.97 0.58 5.04
C PRO A 73 15.74 -0.20 4.56
N ILE A 74 15.16 0.22 3.43
CA ILE A 74 13.96 -0.38 2.85
C ILE A 74 14.25 -0.82 1.41
N TYR A 75 13.78 -2.02 1.07
CA TYR A 75 13.75 -2.52 -0.29
C TYR A 75 12.30 -2.79 -0.70
N ILE A 76 11.85 -2.21 -1.81
CA ILE A 76 10.58 -2.61 -2.40
C ILE A 76 10.81 -3.96 -3.06
N TYR A 77 10.25 -5.00 -2.45
CA TYR A 77 10.44 -6.38 -2.88
C TYR A 77 9.38 -6.79 -3.91
N GLU A 78 8.14 -6.33 -3.75
CA GLU A 78 7.09 -6.51 -4.75
C GLU A 78 6.35 -5.19 -5.02
N ASN A 79 6.06 -4.97 -6.30
CA ASN A 79 5.21 -3.92 -6.81
C ASN A 79 4.62 -4.35 -8.16
N GLY A 80 3.33 -4.11 -8.39
CA GLY A 80 2.73 -4.50 -9.66
C GLY A 80 1.26 -4.14 -9.80
N GLU A 81 0.78 -4.19 -11.04
CA GLU A 81 -0.62 -3.99 -11.40
C GLU A 81 -1.15 -5.22 -12.13
N GLN A 82 -2.22 -5.80 -11.59
CA GLN A 82 -2.91 -6.92 -12.20
C GLN A 82 -3.70 -6.45 -13.43
N THR A 83 -3.59 -7.21 -14.52
CA THR A 83 -4.49 -7.12 -15.68
C THR A 83 -5.27 -8.41 -15.85
N LEU A 84 -6.38 -8.35 -16.58
CA LEU A 84 -7.14 -9.56 -16.93
C LEU A 84 -6.28 -10.49 -17.80
N HIS A 85 -6.42 -11.80 -17.62
CA HIS A 85 -5.59 -12.79 -18.32
C HIS A 85 -5.61 -12.64 -19.87
N ASN A 86 -6.77 -12.28 -20.43
CA ASN A 86 -6.97 -12.10 -21.87
C ASN A 86 -6.83 -10.63 -22.32
N SER A 87 -6.15 -9.77 -21.54
CA SER A 87 -5.93 -8.37 -21.91
C SER A 87 -4.98 -8.24 -23.10
N SER A 88 -5.03 -7.10 -23.78
CA SER A 88 -4.04 -6.74 -24.80
C SER A 88 -2.62 -6.77 -24.22
N LEU A 89 -1.63 -7.01 -25.09
CA LEU A 89 -0.21 -6.81 -24.78
C LEU A 89 0.14 -5.32 -24.66
N GLU A 90 -0.70 -4.44 -25.19
CA GLU A 90 -0.60 -2.99 -25.01
C GLU A 90 -1.04 -2.58 -23.60
N ASP A 91 -0.15 -2.80 -22.63
CA ASP A 91 -0.42 -2.56 -21.20
C ASP A 91 0.11 -1.20 -20.72
N TRP A 92 -0.47 -0.13 -21.26
CA TRP A 92 -0.14 1.24 -20.86
C TRP A 92 -0.50 1.54 -19.40
N SER A 93 -1.47 0.84 -18.84
CA SER A 93 -1.82 0.91 -17.41
C SER A 93 -0.62 0.56 -16.54
N ARG A 94 -0.02 -0.62 -16.75
CA ARG A 94 1.12 -1.10 -15.97
C ARG A 94 2.34 -0.20 -16.14
N VAL A 95 2.56 0.34 -17.34
CA VAL A 95 3.64 1.32 -17.58
C VAL A 95 3.42 2.58 -16.73
N LYS A 96 2.20 3.14 -16.71
CA LYS A 96 1.87 4.31 -15.89
C LYS A 96 1.97 4.01 -14.39
N TYR A 97 1.50 2.85 -13.97
CA TYR A 97 1.60 2.37 -12.59
C TYR A 97 3.06 2.34 -12.13
N PHE A 98 3.94 1.68 -12.87
CA PHE A 98 5.36 1.59 -12.50
C PHE A 98 6.05 2.95 -12.57
N SER A 99 5.79 3.73 -13.63
CA SER A 99 6.38 5.07 -13.78
C SER A 99 6.01 5.97 -12.59
N GLY A 100 4.76 5.92 -12.16
CA GLY A 100 4.29 6.65 -11.01
C GLY A 100 4.91 6.17 -9.69
N ASN A 101 4.92 4.85 -9.42
CA ASN A 101 5.53 4.33 -8.19
C ASN A 101 7.04 4.59 -8.13
N ILE A 102 7.76 4.41 -9.24
CA ILE A 102 9.21 4.71 -9.32
C ILE A 102 9.46 6.20 -9.08
N GLY A 103 8.63 7.09 -9.66
CA GLY A 103 8.68 8.51 -9.37
C GLY A 103 8.43 8.81 -7.89
N GLY A 104 7.42 8.18 -7.30
CA GLY A 104 7.11 8.34 -5.88
C GLY A 104 8.22 7.84 -4.94
N VAL A 105 8.98 6.82 -5.34
CA VAL A 105 10.18 6.38 -4.62
C VAL A 105 11.30 7.40 -4.74
N LEU A 106 11.53 7.93 -5.94
CA LEU A 106 12.53 8.98 -6.16
C LEU A 106 12.24 10.21 -5.30
N ASP A 107 10.98 10.61 -5.17
CA ASP A 107 10.56 11.74 -4.34
C ASP A 107 10.81 11.51 -2.83
N ALA A 108 10.83 10.24 -2.38
CA ALA A 108 10.99 9.86 -0.97
C ALA A 108 12.44 9.70 -0.49
N ILE A 109 13.42 9.71 -1.41
CA ILE A 109 14.85 9.59 -1.12
C ILE A 109 15.42 10.94 -0.69
#